data_AF-A0A182EY21-F1
#
_entry.id   AF-A0A182EY21-F1
#
_cell.length_a   1.000
_cell.length_b   1.000
_cell.length_c   1.000
_cell.angle_alpha   90.00
_cell.angle_beta   90.00
_cell.angle_gamma   90.00
#
_symmetry.space_group_name_H-M   'P 1'
#
loop_
_entity.id
_entity.type
_entity.pdbx_description
1 polymer ?
#
loop_
_entity_poly.entity_id
_entity_poly.type
_entity_poly.pdbx_seq_one_letter_code
_entity_poly.pdbx_strand_id
1 'polypeptide(L)' 'MRKAEQLIEQIRLERDEVRSTLNKIPTCVICLDKRPQMLYMPCSHFICCEGCGSRFEQCPACRQKICGKITVYQ' A
#
# COMPACT_ATOMS: atom_id res chain seq x y z
N MET A 1 30.54 11.06 25.88
CA MET A 1 29.62 11.86 25.04
C MET A 1 29.57 11.34 23.59
N ARG A 2 30.68 11.35 22.83
CA ARG A 2 30.68 10.96 21.39
C ARG A 2 30.13 9.57 21.02
N LYS A 3 30.32 8.55 21.87
CA LYS A 3 29.77 7.19 21.62
C LYS A 3 28.24 7.12 21.65
N ALA A 4 27.60 7.91 22.52
CA ALA A 4 26.15 7.92 22.63
C ALA A 4 25.50 8.58 21.39
N GLU A 5 26.10 9.68 20.91
CA GLU A 5 25.67 10.36 19.67
C GLU A 5 25.80 9.45 18.45
N GLN A 6 26.92 8.72 18.34
CA GLN A 6 27.13 7.74 17.25
C GLN A 6 26.11 6.60 17.28
N LEU A 7 25.81 6.05 18.46
CA LEU A 7 24.81 5.00 18.62
C LEU A 7 23.40 5.49 18.24
N ILE A 8 23.04 6.71 18.65
CA ILE A 8 21.75 7.32 18.29
C ILE A 8 21.62 7.48 16.77
N GLU A 9 22.68 7.92 16.09
CA GLU A 9 22.65 8.08 14.65
C GLU A 9 22.54 6.73 13.92
N GLN A 10 23.26 5.71 14.38
CA GLN A 10 23.16 4.37 13.81
C GLN A 10 21.73 3.82 13.93
N ILE A 11 21.09 3.94 15.11
CA ILE A 11 19.70 3.48 15.32
C ILE A 11 18.74 4.20 14.38
N ARG A 12 18.95 5.50 14.11
CA ARG A 12 18.11 6.26 13.17
C ARG A 12 18.23 5.71 11.75
N LEU A 13 19.45 5.46 11.27
CA LEU A 13 19.70 4.91 9.94
C LEU A 13 19.04 3.54 9.77
N GLU A 14 19.23 2.64 10.72
CA GLU A 14 18.63 1.29 10.69
C GLU A 14 17.09 1.38 10.69
N ARG A 15 16.50 2.26 11.51
CA ARG A 15 15.05 2.46 11.54
C ARG A 15 14.51 3.01 10.23
N ASP A 16 15.20 3.98 9.64
CA ASP A 16 14.75 4.62 8.40
C ASP A 16 14.88 3.67 7.21
N GLU A 17 15.88 2.78 7.20
CA GLU A 17 16.02 1.69 6.23
C GLU A 17 14.87 0.67 6.35
N VAL A 18 14.55 0.23 7.57
CA VAL A 18 13.41 -0.67 7.83
C VAL A 18 12.10 -0.03 7.36
N ARG A 19 11.88 1.25 7.69
CA ARG A 19 10.68 1.99 7.26
C ARG A 19 10.60 2.11 5.74
N SER A 20 11.72 2.44 5.09
CA SER A 20 11.81 2.53 3.63
C SER A 20 11.44 1.20 2.96
N THR A 21 11.91 0.08 3.52
CA THR A 21 11.61 -1.26 3.02
C THR A 21 10.14 -1.61 3.18
N LEU A 22 9.54 -1.34 4.34
CA LEU A 22 8.11 -1.58 4.59
C LEU A 22 7.19 -0.76 3.67
N ASN A 23 7.54 0.50 3.41
CA ASN A 23 6.76 1.38 2.52
C ASN A 23 6.74 0.91 1.05
N LYS A 24 7.70 0.06 0.63
CA LYS A 24 7.72 -0.52 -0.72
C LYS A 24 6.74 -1.66 -0.89
N ILE A 25 6.20 -2.21 0.20
CA ILE A 25 5.23 -3.31 0.14
C ILE A 25 3.84 -2.69 -0.13
N PRO A 26 3.24 -2.93 -1.30
CA PRO A 26 1.92 -2.39 -1.60
C PRO A 26 0.89 -3.07 -0.69
N THR A 27 0.12 -2.26 0.02
CA THR A 27 -1.01 -2.69 0.86
C THR A 27 -2.30 -2.08 0.36
N CYS A 28 -3.42 -2.73 0.66
CA CYS A 28 -4.74 -2.25 0.33
C CYS A 28 -4.97 -0.91 1.02
N VAL A 29 -5.35 0.12 0.25
CA VAL A 29 -5.57 1.48 0.78
C VAL A 29 -6.79 1.60 1.70
N ILE A 30 -7.56 0.52 1.88
CA ILE A 30 -8.76 0.49 2.70
C ILE A 30 -8.49 -0.19 4.05
N CYS A 31 -7.95 -1.41 4.05
CA CYS A 31 -7.66 -2.13 5.30
C CYS A 31 -6.22 -1.96 5.80
N LEU A 32 -5.30 -1.45 4.97
CA LEU A 32 -3.88 -1.27 5.27
C LEU A 32 -3.15 -2.54 5.73
N ASP A 33 -3.70 -3.70 5.40
CA ASP A 33 -3.25 -5.01 5.89
C ASP A 33 -2.89 -5.93 4.73
N LYS A 34 -3.88 -6.27 3.90
CA LYS A 34 -3.71 -7.22 2.79
C LYS A 34 -3.11 -6.57 1.55
N ARG A 35 -2.43 -7.35 0.70
CA ARG A 35 -1.95 -6.89 -0.60
C ARG A 35 -3.12 -6.52 -1.53
N PRO A 36 -2.94 -5.51 -2.41
CA PRO A 36 -3.88 -5.25 -3.49
C PRO A 36 -4.02 -6.46 -4.42
N GLN A 37 -5.25 -6.75 -4.83
CA GLN A 37 -5.62 -7.84 -5.74
C GLN A 37 -6.71 -7.40 -6.74
N MET A 38 -7.26 -6.21 -6.61
CA MET A 38 -8.37 -5.73 -7.42
C MET A 38 -7.94 -4.61 -8.35
N LEU A 39 -8.13 -4.81 -9.65
CA LEU A 39 -7.95 -3.81 -10.71
C LEU A 39 -9.32 -3.24 -11.11
N TYR A 40 -9.46 -1.92 -11.03
CA TYR A 40 -10.68 -1.22 -11.45
C TYR A 40 -10.61 -0.74 -12.90
N MET A 41 -11.64 -1.02 -13.69
CA MET A 41 -11.76 -0.56 -15.08
C MET A 41 -12.80 0.57 -15.19
N PRO A 42 -12.56 1.60 -16.02
CA PRO A 42 -11.43 1.73 -16.96
C PRO A 42 -10.20 2.46 -16.39
N CYS A 43 -10.22 2.89 -15.12
CA CYS A 43 -9.17 3.75 -14.55
C CYS A 43 -7.86 3.03 -14.16
N SER A 44 -7.81 1.70 -14.32
CA SER A 44 -6.67 0.82 -14.05
C SER A 44 -6.02 0.95 -12.66
N HIS A 45 -6.74 1.44 -11.64
CA HIS A 45 -6.18 1.53 -10.29
C HIS A 45 -6.19 0.17 -9.59
N PHE A 46 -5.02 -0.27 -9.13
CA PHE A 46 -4.79 -1.54 -8.43
C PHE A 46 -4.42 -1.30 -6.96
N ILE A 47 -5.42 -0.97 -6.14
CA ILE A 47 -5.21 -0.39 -4.80
C ILE A 47 -5.98 -1.10 -3.68
N CYS A 48 -6.85 -2.05 -4.00
CA CYS A 48 -7.69 -2.74 -3.02
C CYS A 48 -7.41 -4.24 -2.99
N CYS A 49 -7.48 -4.87 -1.81
CA CYS A 49 -7.55 -6.33 -1.71
C CYS A 49 -8.93 -6.83 -2.18
N GLU A 50 -9.07 -8.13 -2.40
CA GLU A 50 -10.32 -8.75 -2.88
C GLU A 50 -11.51 -8.45 -1.94
N GLY A 51 -11.31 -8.59 -0.62
CA GLY A 51 -12.36 -8.38 0.37
C GLY A 51 -12.86 -6.94 0.47
N CYS A 52 -11.98 -5.96 0.27
CA CYS A 52 -12.37 -4.54 0.29
C CYS A 52 -12.91 -4.07 -1.08
N GLY A 53 -12.30 -4.51 -2.19
CA GLY A 53 -12.54 -3.90 -3.50
C GLY A 53 -13.88 -4.27 -4.16
N SER A 54 -14.50 -5.37 -3.73
CA SER A 54 -15.80 -5.82 -4.24
C SER A 54 -16.94 -4.83 -3.94
N ARG A 55 -16.81 -3.96 -2.93
CA ARG A 55 -17.90 -3.10 -2.43
C ARG A 55 -18.06 -1.73 -3.11
N PHE A 56 -17.08 -1.31 -3.91
CA PHE A 56 -17.07 0.05 -4.46
C PHE A 56 -17.70 0.14 -5.86
N GLU A 57 -18.49 1.19 -6.10
CA GLU A 57 -19.02 1.55 -7.43
C GLU A 57 -18.18 2.63 -8.14
N GLN A 58 -17.38 3.36 -7.37
CA GLN A 58 -16.41 4.35 -7.85
C GLN A 58 -15.02 4.02 -7.30
N CYS A 59 -13.98 4.25 -8.09
CA CYS A 59 -12.61 4.00 -7.68
C CYS A 59 -12.25 4.88 -6.45
N PRO A 60 -11.78 4.32 -5.33
CA PRO A 60 -11.43 5.11 -4.15
C PRO A 60 -10.31 6.13 -4.38
N ALA A 61 -9.42 5.89 -5.36
CA ALA A 61 -8.31 6.79 -5.66
C ALA A 61 -8.72 7.99 -6.55
N CYS A 62 -9.43 7.74 -7.63
CA CYS A 62 -9.71 8.76 -8.65
C CYS A 62 -11.20 9.10 -8.81
N ARG A 63 -12.09 8.46 -8.05
CA ARG A 63 -13.56 8.62 -8.07
C ARG A 63 -14.24 8.28 -9.40
N GLN A 64 -13.49 7.76 -10.37
CA GLN A 64 -14.05 7.31 -11.64
C GLN A 64 -15.00 6.13 -11.42
N LYS A 65 -16.15 6.14 -12.10
CA LYS A 65 -17.13 5.05 -12.08
C LYS A 65 -16.48 3.74 -12.52
N ILE A 66 -16.69 2.68 -11.76
CA ILE A 66 -16.15 1.35 -12.02
C ILE A 66 -17.12 0.64 -12.97
N CYS A 67 -16.65 0.32 -14.17
CA CYS A 67 -17.40 -0.47 -15.16
C CYS A 67 -17.04 -1.96 -15.08
N GLY A 68 -15.87 -2.30 -14.56
CA GLY A 68 -15.40 -3.68 -14.42
C GLY A 68 -14.38 -3.82 -13.31
N LYS A 69 -14.31 -5.03 -12.75
CA LYS A 69 -13.39 -5.40 -11.67
C LYS A 69 -12.69 -6.69 -12.06
N ILE A 70 -11.36 -6.71 -11.96
CA ILE A 70 -10.56 -7.91 -12.23
C ILE A 70 -9.81 -8.26 -10.96
N THR A 71 -9.99 -9.49 -10.47
CA THR A 71 -9.19 -10.05 -9.38
C THR A 71 -7.93 -10.69 -9.95
N VAL A 72 -6.77 -10.28 -9.43
CA VAL A 72 -5.46 -10.84 -9.78
C VAL A 72 -5.08 -11.86 -8.70
N TYR A 73 -4.89 -13.11 -9.12
CA TYR A 73 -4.37 -14.19 -8.29
C TYR A 73 -2.86 -14.33 -8.58
N GLN A 74 -2.04 -14.39 -7.52
CA GLN A 74 -0.59 -14.57 -7.57
C GLN A 74 -0.20 -15.87 -6.88
#